data_AF-A0A845UP38-F1
#
_entry.id   AF-A0A845UP38-F1
#
_cell.length_a   1.000
_cell.length_b   1.000
_cell.length_c   1.000
_cell.angle_alpha   90.00
_cell.angle_beta   90.00
_cell.angle_gamma   90.00
#
_symmetry.space_group_name_H-M   'P 1'
#
loop_
_entity.id
_entity.type
_entity.pdbx_description
1 polymer ?
#
loop_
_entity_poly.entity_id
_entity_poly.type
_entity_poly.pdbx_seq_one_letter_code
_entity_poly.pdbx_strand_id
1 'polypeptide(L)' 'MSSKEPKTLRMACFNDGRRKIITFKRGAYWWSAAEGAYPLSAALESITDQGGWIETIPNPNYRPKGLFG' A
#
# COMPACT_ATOMS: atom_id res chain seq x y z
N MET A 1 12.42 -13.43 -9.65
CA MET A 1 11.01 -13.85 -9.49
C MET A 1 10.12 -12.74 -9.99
N SER A 2 9.36 -12.97 -11.07
CA SER A 2 8.39 -11.99 -11.60
C SER A 2 7.29 -11.80 -10.56
N SER A 3 7.36 -10.76 -9.74
CA SER A 3 6.29 -10.45 -8.79
C SER A 3 5.07 -10.05 -9.61
N LYS A 4 4.06 -10.92 -9.68
CA LYS A 4 2.76 -10.55 -10.24
C LYS A 4 2.29 -9.32 -9.47
N GLU A 5 1.88 -8.27 -10.18
CA GLU A 5 1.29 -7.12 -9.50
C GLU A 5 0.07 -7.57 -8.68
N PRO A 6 -0.10 -7.03 -7.46
CA PRO A 6 -1.24 -7.39 -6.64
C PRO A 6 -2.54 -6.88 -7.28
N LYS A 7 -3.64 -7.61 -7.08
CA LYS A 7 -4.97 -7.22 -7.58
C LYS A 7 -5.51 -5.96 -6.89
N THR A 8 -5.11 -5.75 -5.65
CA THR A 8 -5.53 -4.64 -4.81
C THR A 8 -4.32 -3.96 -4.19
N LEU A 9 -4.46 -2.67 -3.88
CA LEU A 9 -3.49 -1.89 -3.15
C LEU A 9 -4.09 -1.51 -1.80
N ARG A 10 -3.24 -1.42 -0.78
CA ARG A 10 -3.59 -0.76 0.47
C ARG A 10 -3.17 0.70 0.37
N MET A 11 -4.01 1.61 0.83
CA MET A 11 -3.79 3.05 0.74
C MET A 11 -4.06 3.68 2.10
N ALA A 12 -3.10 4.48 2.59
CA ALA A 12 -3.32 5.35 3.72
C ALA A 12 -4.07 6.59 3.23
N CYS A 13 -5.25 6.84 3.79
CA CYS A 13 -6.08 8.00 3.52
C CYS A 13 -6.07 8.91 4.74
N PHE A 14 -6.03 10.22 4.53
CA PHE A 14 -6.04 11.23 5.58
C PHE A 14 -7.20 12.20 5.35
N ASN A 15 -7.71 12.81 6.43
CA ASN A 15 -8.86 13.73 6.37
C ASN A 15 -8.59 14.99 5.53
N ASP A 16 -7.33 15.37 5.34
CA ASP A 16 -6.91 16.49 4.50
C ASP A 16 -6.85 16.16 3.00
N GLY A 17 -7.27 14.94 2.61
CA GLY A 17 -7.28 14.47 1.24
C GLY A 17 -5.96 13.87 0.76
N ARG A 18 -4.90 13.88 1.58
CA ARG A 18 -3.65 13.18 1.24
C ARG A 18 -3.90 11.67 1.18
N ARG A 19 -3.24 11.01 0.22
CA ARG A 19 -3.30 9.56 0.03
C ARG A 19 -1.92 9.02 -0.27
N LYS A 20 -1.54 7.90 0.35
CA LYS A 20 -0.26 7.22 0.12
C LYS A 20 -0.47 5.74 -0.11
N ILE A 21 0.07 5.20 -1.20
CA ILE A 21 0.05 3.75 -1.45
C ILE A 21 0.96 3.08 -0.42
N ILE A 22 0.45 2.03 0.22
CA ILE A 22 1.16 1.23 1.21
C ILE A 22 1.73 0.00 0.51
N THR A 23 3.03 0.00 0.27
CA THR A 23 3.73 -1.19 -0.25
C THR A 23 4.30 -1.99 0.92
N PHE A 24 3.84 -3.24 1.03
CA PHE A 24 4.30 -4.18 2.01
C PHE A 24 5.39 -5.07 1.44
N LYS A 25 6.65 -4.89 1.87
CA LYS A 25 7.68 -5.87 1.54
C LYS A 25 7.55 -7.04 2.53
N ARG A 26 7.00 -8.16 2.06
CA ARG A 26 6.76 -9.39 2.85
C ARG A 26 5.83 -9.20 4.06
N GLY A 27 4.93 -8.22 4.02
CA GLY A 27 3.89 -8.02 5.05
C GLY A 27 4.35 -7.36 6.36
N ALA A 28 5.65 -7.33 6.65
CA ALA A 28 6.17 -6.84 7.94
C ALA A 28 6.63 -5.38 7.93
N TYR A 29 6.92 -4.83 6.74
CA TYR A 29 7.50 -3.50 6.60
C TYR A 29 6.70 -2.66 5.63
N TRP A 30 6.44 -1.43 6.04
CA TRP A 30 6.03 -0.35 5.16
C TRP A 30 7.24 0.20 4.43
N TRP A 31 7.04 0.69 3.21
CA TRP A 31 8.00 1.51 2.51
C TRP A 31 7.28 2.62 1.75
N SER A 32 7.78 3.85 1.89
CA SER A 32 7.44 4.97 1.01
C SER A 32 8.74 5.60 0.50
N ALA A 33 8.70 6.19 -0.70
CA ALA A 33 9.87 6.87 -1.25
C ALA A 33 10.32 8.07 -0.40
N ALA A 34 9.40 8.69 0.35
CA ALA A 34 9.67 9.87 1.17
C ALA A 34 10.16 9.52 2.59
N GLU A 35 9.70 8.40 3.16
CA GLU A 35 9.92 8.06 4.58
C GLU A 35 10.79 6.81 4.77
N GLY A 36 11.16 6.14 3.67
CA GLY A 36 11.96 4.92 3.73
C GLY A 36 11.16 3.71 4.22
N ALA A 37 11.88 2.65 4.65
CA ALA A 37 11.26 1.43 5.17
C ALA A 37 11.24 1.43 6.70
N TYR A 38 10.09 1.10 7.30
CA TYR A 38 9.99 0.89 8.75
C TYR A 38 8.87 -0.10 9.12
N PRO A 39 8.83 -0.61 10.37
CA PRO A 39 7.90 -1.67 10.78
C PRO A 39 6.44 -1.30 10.52
N LEU A 40 5.63 -2.28 10.11
CA LEU A 40 4.21 -2.04 9.85
C LEU A 40 3.49 -1.47 11.08
N SER A 41 3.73 -1.99 12.28
CA SER A 41 3.05 -1.50 13.49
C SER A 41 3.23 0.01 13.66
N ALA A 42 4.46 0.50 13.53
CA ALA A 42 4.76 1.93 13.58
C ALA A 42 4.08 2.72 12.45
N ALA A 43 3.83 2.11 11.29
CA ALA A 43 3.13 2.76 10.18
C ALA A 43 1.64 2.90 10.46
N LEU A 44 1.03 1.85 11.03
CA LEU A 44 -0.36 1.90 11.44
C LEU A 44 -0.55 2.97 12.53
N GLU A 45 0.29 2.94 13.56
CA GLU A 45 0.27 3.93 14.64
C GLU A 45 0.38 5.35 14.08
N SER A 46 1.40 5.62 13.25
CA SER A 46 1.58 6.95 12.65
C SER A 46 0.41 7.40 11.76
N ILE A 47 -0.20 6.48 10.99
CA ILE A 47 -1.38 6.79 10.17
C ILE A 47 -2.56 7.15 11.08
N THR A 48 -2.82 6.34 12.12
CA THR A 48 -3.92 6.56 13.06
C THR A 48 -3.72 7.83 13.89
N ASP A 49 -2.51 8.13 14.34
CA ASP A 49 -2.17 9.36 15.08
C ASP A 49 -2.42 10.62 14.25
N GLN A 50 -2.23 10.53 12.93
CA GLN A 50 -2.56 11.60 11.98
C GLN A 50 -4.05 11.65 11.61
N GLY A 51 -4.90 10.84 12.26
CA GLY A 51 -6.33 10.73 11.96
C GLY A 51 -6.63 10.03 10.62
N GLY A 52 -5.66 9.30 10.08
CA GLY A 52 -5.80 8.55 8.84
C GLY A 52 -6.31 7.12 9.05
N TRP A 53 -6.68 6.48 7.95
CA TRP A 53 -7.15 5.09 7.91
C TRP A 53 -6.60 4.37 6.67
N ILE A 54 -6.74 3.04 6.66
CA ILE A 54 -6.31 2.22 5.52
C ILE A 54 -7.52 1.77 4.72
N GLU A 55 -7.49 2.06 3.43
CA GLU A 55 -8.42 1.54 2.45
C GLU A 55 -7.75 0.48 1.58
N THR A 56 -8.53 -0.50 1.13
CA THR A 56 -8.11 -1.43 0.08
C THR A 56 -8.80 -1.05 -1.21
N ILE A 57 -8.02 -0.64 -2.21
CA ILE A 57 -8.52 -0.21 -3.53
C ILE A 57 -8.12 -1.20 -4.61
N PRO A 58 -8.85 -1.30 -5.74
CA PRO A 58 -8.38 -2.01 -6.92
C PRO A 58 -7.02 -1.45 -7.38
N ASN A 59 -6.08 -2.32 -7.76
CA ASN A 59 -4.83 -1.86 -8.36
C ASN A 59 -5.10 -1.44 -9.82
N PRO A 60 -4.97 -0.14 -10.17
CA PRO A 60 -5.22 0.33 -11.53
C PRO A 60 -4.21 -0.24 -12.55
N ASN A 61 -3.04 -0.68 -12.08
CA ASN A 61 -2.00 -1.28 -12.91
C ASN A 61 -2.17 -2.80 -13.07
N TYR A 62 -3.08 -3.43 -12.32
CA TYR A 62 -3.30 -4.86 -12.43
C TYR A 62 -3.86 -5.23 -13.81
N ARG A 63 -3.03 -5.91 -14.60
CA ARG A 63 -3.43 -6.55 -15.84
C ARG A 63 -3.58 -8.05 -15.60
N PRO A 64 -4.78 -8.64 -15.73
CA PRO A 64 -4.88 -10.09 -15.75
C PRO A 64 -4.03 -10.61 -16.91
N LYS A 65 -3.12 -11.56 -16.66
CA LYS A 65 -2.47 -12.28 -17.75
C LYS A 65 -3.58 -12.93 -18.58
N GLY A 66 -3.67 -12.54 -19.85
CA GLY A 66 -4.70 -13.04 -20.77
C GLY A 66 -4.71 -14.57 -20.79
N LEU A 67 -5.91 -15.14 -20.88
CA LEU A 67 -6.19 -16.56 -21.10
C LEU A 67 -5.75 -17.06 -22.49
N PHE A 68 -4.79 -16.39 -23.13
CA PHE A 68 -4.29 -16.75 -24.45
C PHE A 68 -2.77 -16.90 -24.38
N GLY A 69 -2.36 -18.17 -24.43
CA GLY A 69 -1.00 -18.68 -24.41
C GLY A 69 -1.07 -20.19 -24.31
#